data_AF-A0A9D8HYY2-F1
#
_entry.id   AF-A0A9D8HYY2-F1
#
_cell.length_a   1.000
_cell.length_b   1.000
_cell.length_c   1.000
_cell.angle_alpha   90.00
_cell.angle_beta   90.00
_cell.angle_gamma   90.00
#
_symmetry.space_group_name_H-M   'P 1'
#
loop_
_entity.id
_entity.type
_entity.pdbx_description
1 polymer ?
#
loop_
_entity_poly.entity_id
_entity_poly.type
_entity_poly.pdbx_seq_one_letter_code
_entity_poly.pdbx_strand_id
1 'polypeptide(L)'
;MRIPLLKRRERRSPAIQGAPRLASRLLSLIRYGFSLWLRALQAPQFPIRSSGIIASPETILLLALVFASFAGCSKKQDQDLKTPATPQQAATQLDQAFESAPSHIKQNAQAASAALKQGDYEKAVLSLQVVRDDPKVTLDQGLAVHNSTVLLESRLLDAMASGDPQAKRAYEALKAMKRK
;
A
#
# COMPACT_ATOMS: atom_id res chain seq x y z
N MET A 1 6.72 8.67 67.25
CA MET A 1 6.48 8.56 65.79
C MET A 1 7.72 7.95 65.14
N ARG A 2 7.64 6.71 64.64
CA ARG A 2 8.74 5.99 63.98
C ARG A 2 8.33 5.69 62.54
N ILE A 3 9.16 6.10 61.58
CA ILE A 3 8.95 5.90 60.14
C ILE A 3 9.58 4.55 59.75
N PRO A 4 8.83 3.58 59.19
CA PRO A 4 9.42 2.36 58.67
C PRO A 4 9.95 2.56 57.25
N LEU A 5 11.26 2.34 57.10
CA LEU A 5 12.02 2.34 55.85
C LEU A 5 11.58 1.18 54.95
N LEU A 6 11.03 1.50 53.77
CA LEU A 6 10.69 0.51 52.76
C LEU A 6 11.94 -0.01 52.05
N LYS A 7 12.15 -1.30 52.31
CA LYS A 7 13.13 -2.24 51.76
C LYS A 7 13.21 -2.17 50.23
N ARG A 8 14.27 -1.53 49.74
CA ARG A 8 14.65 -1.44 48.32
C ARG A 8 14.96 -2.85 47.78
N ARG A 9 13.99 -3.49 47.11
CA ARG A 9 14.17 -4.78 46.43
C ARG A 9 14.97 -4.54 45.15
N GLU A 10 16.23 -4.92 45.20
CA GLU A 10 17.13 -5.06 44.08
C GLU A 10 16.61 -6.15 43.13
N ARG A 11 16.02 -5.74 42.00
CA ARG A 11 15.71 -6.67 40.90
C ARG A 11 16.98 -6.85 40.07
N ARG A 12 17.66 -7.98 40.29
CA ARG A 12 18.66 -8.53 39.38
C ARG A 12 17.98 -8.92 38.06
N SER A 13 18.36 -8.28 36.96
CA SER A 13 18.01 -8.72 35.62
C SER A 13 18.86 -9.93 35.22
N PRO A 14 18.27 -11.05 34.78
CA PRO A 14 19.04 -12.12 34.16
C PRO A 14 19.44 -11.72 32.74
N ALA A 15 20.72 -11.94 32.44
CA ALA A 15 21.29 -11.86 31.11
C ALA A 15 20.59 -12.85 30.16
N ILE A 16 20.06 -12.34 29.05
CA ILE A 16 19.62 -13.17 27.92
C ILE A 16 20.81 -13.29 26.96
N GLN A 17 21.57 -14.37 27.14
CA GLN A 17 22.40 -14.97 26.09
C GLN A 17 21.50 -15.86 25.22
N GLY A 18 21.50 -15.67 23.90
CA GLY A 18 20.81 -16.58 22.98
C GLY A 18 20.63 -15.98 21.60
N ALA A 19 21.55 -16.30 20.69
CA ALA A 19 21.56 -15.92 19.28
C ALA A 19 20.26 -16.31 18.52
N PRO A 20 20.05 -15.72 17.33
CA PRO A 20 19.89 -16.62 16.19
C PRO A 20 20.80 -16.27 15.00
N ARG A 21 21.74 -17.20 14.74
CA ARG A 21 22.47 -17.38 13.47
C ARG A 21 21.52 -17.86 12.37
N LEU A 22 20.63 -16.99 11.88
CA LEU A 22 19.74 -17.30 10.75
C LEU A 22 19.76 -16.27 9.62
N ALA A 23 20.61 -15.23 9.74
CA ALA A 23 20.69 -14.15 8.74
C ALA A 23 21.48 -14.51 7.46
N SER A 24 22.21 -15.63 7.42
CA SER A 24 23.11 -15.92 6.29
C SER A 24 22.61 -16.93 5.26
N ARG A 25 21.40 -17.51 5.42
CA ARG A 25 20.87 -18.51 4.46
C ARG A 25 19.72 -18.02 3.58
N LEU A 26 19.15 -16.83 3.82
CA LEU A 26 18.05 -16.27 3.01
C LEU A 26 18.50 -15.41 1.83
N LEU A 27 19.76 -14.96 1.81
CA LEU A 27 20.32 -14.15 0.71
C LEU A 27 20.66 -14.96 -0.56
N SER A 28 20.65 -16.30 -0.50
CA SER A 28 20.97 -17.17 -1.65
C SER A 28 19.79 -17.44 -2.58
N LEU A 29 18.54 -17.32 -2.11
CA LEU A 29 17.35 -17.66 -2.91
C LEU A 29 16.83 -16.49 -3.75
N ILE A 30 17.17 -15.25 -3.39
CA ILE A 30 16.76 -14.05 -4.15
C ILE A 30 17.54 -13.92 -5.48
N ARG A 31 18.73 -14.51 -5.58
CA ARG A 31 19.60 -14.39 -6.76
C ARG A 31 19.30 -15.41 -7.88
N TYR A 32 18.60 -16.51 -7.60
CA TYR A 32 18.27 -17.53 -8.59
C TYR A 32 16.87 -17.41 -9.21
N GLY A 33 15.94 -16.65 -8.61
CA GLY A 33 14.60 -16.43 -9.18
C GLY A 33 14.57 -15.41 -10.33
N PHE A 34 15.46 -14.41 -10.30
CA PHE A 34 15.46 -13.31 -11.28
C PHE A 34 15.99 -13.73 -12.66
N SER A 35 16.87 -14.73 -12.73
CA SER A 35 17.42 -15.21 -14.01
C SER A 35 16.46 -16.08 -14.82
N LEU A 36 15.48 -16.74 -14.17
CA LEU A 36 14.44 -17.49 -14.89
C LEU A 36 13.38 -16.57 -15.50
N TRP A 37 13.06 -15.45 -14.84
CA TRP A 37 12.08 -14.49 -15.34
C TRP A 37 12.63 -13.69 -16.55
N LEU A 38 13.95 -13.44 -16.59
CA LEU A 38 14.59 -12.70 -17.69
C LEU A 38 14.66 -13.48 -19.02
N ARG A 39 14.47 -14.81 -19.01
CA ARG A 39 14.40 -15.64 -20.22
C ARG A 39 13.00 -15.74 -20.84
N ALA A 40 11.96 -15.29 -20.13
CA ALA A 40 10.59 -15.28 -20.64
C ALA A 40 10.25 -14.05 -21.51
N LEU A 41 11.17 -13.09 -21.63
CA LEU A 41 11.05 -11.90 -22.49
C LEU A 41 11.70 -12.08 -23.86
N GLN A 42 12.17 -13.29 -24.20
CA GLN A 42 12.78 -13.57 -25.49
C GLN A 42 11.83 -14.36 -26.41
N ALA A 43 11.10 -13.58 -27.22
CA ALA A 43 10.34 -13.93 -28.44
C ALA A 43 8.98 -14.65 -28.26
N PRO A 44 7.95 -14.18 -28.99
CA PRO A 44 7.80 -14.67 -30.36
C PRO A 44 8.11 -13.61 -31.42
N GLN A 45 8.84 -14.07 -32.44
CA GLN A 45 9.09 -13.37 -33.69
C GLN A 45 7.77 -13.34 -34.47
N PHE A 46 7.13 -12.18 -34.57
CA PHE A 46 6.06 -11.98 -35.54
C PHE A 46 6.70 -11.88 -36.93
N PRO A 47 6.27 -12.70 -37.91
CA PRO A 47 6.70 -12.53 -39.29
C PRO A 47 6.09 -11.24 -39.83
N ILE A 48 6.91 -10.19 -39.92
CA ILE A 48 6.56 -8.97 -40.63
C ILE A 48 6.47 -9.33 -42.10
N ARG A 49 5.24 -9.45 -42.62
CA ARG A 49 4.95 -9.51 -44.05
C ARG A 49 5.40 -8.19 -44.67
N SER A 50 6.50 -8.21 -45.40
CA SER A 50 7.11 -7.07 -46.06
C SER A 50 6.25 -6.57 -47.23
N SER A 51 5.33 -5.67 -46.94
CA SER A 51 4.80 -4.76 -47.95
C SER A 51 5.78 -3.59 -48.07
N GLY A 52 6.50 -3.53 -49.20
CA GLY A 52 7.52 -2.54 -49.46
C GLY A 52 6.98 -1.12 -49.34
N ILE A 53 7.41 -0.41 -48.30
CA ILE A 53 7.32 1.04 -48.20
C ILE A 53 8.76 1.53 -48.28
N ILE A 54 9.10 2.13 -49.42
CA ILE A 54 10.38 2.81 -49.65
C ILE A 54 10.35 4.06 -48.77
N ALA A 55 10.85 3.96 -47.53
CA ALA A 55 10.94 5.07 -46.61
C ALA A 55 12.13 5.96 -47.01
N SER A 56 11.83 7.12 -47.57
CA SER A 56 12.78 8.20 -47.83
C SER A 56 13.33 8.76 -46.50
N PRO A 57 14.60 9.21 -46.45
CA PRO A 57 15.27 9.61 -45.21
C PRO A 57 14.60 10.78 -44.48
N GLU A 58 13.74 11.54 -45.15
CA GLU A 58 13.00 12.66 -44.54
C GLU A 58 11.84 12.20 -43.64
N THR A 59 11.31 10.99 -43.85
CA THR A 59 10.19 10.47 -43.04
C THR A 59 10.61 10.01 -41.64
N ILE A 60 11.88 9.63 -41.47
CA ILE A 60 12.45 9.19 -40.18
C ILE A 60 12.56 10.39 -39.22
N LEU A 61 12.82 11.59 -39.73
CA LEU A 61 13.06 12.78 -38.92
C LEU A 61 11.76 13.36 -38.32
N LEU A 62 10.63 13.20 -39.02
CA LEU A 62 9.31 13.60 -38.52
C LEU A 62 8.77 12.64 -37.45
N LEU A 63 9.04 11.34 -37.55
CA LEU A 63 8.59 10.35 -36.56
C LEU A 63 9.30 10.53 -35.20
N ALA A 64 10.57 10.95 -35.22
CA ALA A 64 11.33 11.24 -33.99
C ALA A 64 10.78 12.46 -33.22
N LEU A 65 10.27 13.48 -33.93
CA LEU A 65 9.70 14.69 -33.32
C LEU A 65 8.37 14.41 -32.61
N VAL A 66 7.55 13.50 -33.15
CA VAL A 66 6.27 13.10 -32.53
C VAL A 66 6.51 12.28 -31.26
N PHE A 67 7.51 11.39 -31.24
CA PHE A 67 7.87 10.64 -30.03
C PHE A 67 8.43 11.53 -28.90
N ALA A 68 9.12 12.62 -29.25
CA ALA A 68 9.64 13.57 -28.26
C ALA A 68 8.54 14.36 -27.52
N SER A 69 7.31 14.38 -28.04
CA SER A 69 6.18 15.08 -27.43
C SER A 69 5.51 14.31 -26.28
N PHE A 70 5.78 13.00 -26.13
CA PHE A 70 5.29 12.21 -24.99
C PHE A 70 6.25 12.20 -23.79
N ALA A 71 7.44 12.78 -23.91
CA ALA A 71 8.33 13.07 -22.79
C ALA A 71 7.94 14.36 -22.04
N GLY A 72 6.64 14.69 -22.04
CA GLY A 72 6.03 15.81 -21.32
C GLY A 72 6.09 15.58 -19.81
N CYS A 73 7.18 16.08 -19.23
CA CYS A 73 7.51 16.11 -17.82
C CYS A 73 6.48 16.93 -17.02
N SER A 74 5.44 16.28 -16.50
CA SER A 74 4.63 16.86 -15.42
C SER A 74 5.29 16.54 -14.08
N LYS A 75 6.20 17.43 -13.67
CA LYS A 75 6.70 17.53 -12.29
C LYS A 75 5.57 18.09 -11.42
N LYS A 76 4.55 17.27 -11.13
CA LYS A 76 3.64 17.53 -10.02
C LYS A 76 4.35 17.07 -8.76
N GLN A 77 4.50 18.00 -7.84
CA GLN A 77 4.94 17.82 -6.47
C GLN A 77 4.52 16.45 -5.94
N ASP A 78 5.49 15.64 -5.52
CA ASP A 78 5.28 14.34 -4.88
C ASP A 78 4.32 14.50 -3.69
N GLN A 79 3.01 14.48 -3.93
CA GLN A 79 2.10 13.97 -2.92
C GLN A 79 2.56 12.55 -2.69
N ASP A 80 2.94 12.26 -1.47
CA ASP A 80 3.55 11.03 -1.01
C ASP A 80 2.62 9.83 -1.36
N LEU A 81 2.69 9.34 -2.60
CA LEU A 81 1.96 8.16 -3.09
C LEU A 81 2.48 6.87 -2.43
N LYS A 82 3.28 6.99 -1.37
CA LYS A 82 3.80 5.88 -0.61
C LYS A 82 2.67 5.23 0.15
N THR A 83 2.70 3.90 0.18
CA THR A 83 1.82 3.12 1.04
C THR A 83 2.04 3.55 2.50
N PRO A 84 0.97 3.92 3.23
CA PRO A 84 1.09 4.41 4.60
C PRO A 84 1.59 3.29 5.50
N ALA A 85 2.55 3.59 6.37
CA ALA A 85 3.08 2.62 7.34
C ALA A 85 2.26 2.58 8.64
N THR A 86 1.49 3.64 8.91
CA THR A 86 0.74 3.82 10.16
C THR A 86 -0.72 4.20 9.91
N PRO A 87 -1.65 3.85 10.83
CA PRO A 87 -3.06 4.24 10.71
C PRO A 87 -3.25 5.75 10.59
N GLN A 88 -2.42 6.53 11.28
CA GLN A 88 -2.43 7.98 11.24
C GLN A 88 -2.05 8.51 9.85
N GLN A 89 -1.02 7.94 9.20
CA GLN A 89 -0.66 8.31 7.84
C GLN A 89 -1.75 7.95 6.83
N ALA A 90 -2.35 6.77 6.95
CA ALA A 90 -3.47 6.38 6.08
C ALA A 90 -4.68 7.31 6.26
N ALA A 91 -5.00 7.67 7.50
CA ALA A 91 -6.07 8.62 7.80
C ALA A 91 -5.80 10.01 7.21
N THR A 92 -4.57 10.53 7.34
CA THR A 92 -4.17 11.79 6.70
C THR A 92 -4.25 11.71 5.18
N GLN A 93 -3.82 10.59 4.58
CA GLN A 93 -3.91 10.40 3.13
C GLN A 93 -5.36 10.39 2.64
N LEU A 94 -6.28 9.75 3.38
CA LEU A 94 -7.72 9.80 3.11
C LEU A 94 -8.27 11.23 3.24
N ASP A 95 -7.93 11.94 4.31
CA ASP A 95 -8.41 13.32 4.52
C ASP A 95 -7.99 14.24 3.35
N GLN A 96 -6.76 14.09 2.87
CA GLN A 96 -6.21 14.87 1.75
C GLN A 96 -6.86 14.49 0.42
N ALA A 97 -6.98 13.19 0.12
CA ALA A 97 -7.53 12.73 -1.16
C ALA A 97 -9.02 13.11 -1.33
N PHE A 98 -9.76 13.24 -0.22
CA PHE A 98 -11.19 13.57 -0.23
C PHE A 98 -11.50 15.01 0.19
N GLU A 99 -10.50 15.88 0.31
CA GLU A 99 -10.69 17.27 0.77
C GLU A 99 -11.69 18.04 -0.11
N SER A 100 -11.59 17.86 -1.43
CA SER A 100 -12.44 18.49 -2.45
C SER A 100 -13.58 17.59 -2.96
N ALA A 101 -13.80 16.43 -2.34
CA ALA A 101 -14.85 15.50 -2.75
C ALA A 101 -16.27 16.02 -2.40
N PRO A 102 -17.32 15.52 -3.10
CA PRO A 102 -18.71 15.77 -2.72
C PRO A 102 -18.98 15.42 -1.25
N SER A 103 -19.90 16.16 -0.61
CA SER A 103 -20.14 16.08 0.84
C SER A 103 -20.43 14.66 1.33
N HIS A 104 -21.19 13.86 0.58
CA HIS A 104 -21.56 12.50 0.99
C HIS A 104 -20.36 11.54 0.99
N ILE A 105 -19.48 11.60 -0.01
CA ILE A 105 -18.27 10.76 -0.07
C ILE A 105 -17.25 11.24 0.96
N LYS A 106 -17.09 12.56 1.06
CA LYS A 106 -16.18 13.18 2.02
C LYS A 106 -16.49 12.77 3.46
N GLN A 107 -17.77 12.73 3.85
CA GLN A 107 -18.17 12.28 5.18
C GLN A 107 -17.80 10.82 5.46
N ASN A 108 -17.98 9.92 4.49
CA ASN A 108 -17.59 8.51 4.64
C ASN A 108 -16.06 8.34 4.69
N ALA A 109 -15.31 9.11 3.89
CA ALA A 109 -13.84 9.12 3.95
C ALA A 109 -13.33 9.66 5.29
N GLN A 110 -13.96 10.72 5.82
CA GLN A 110 -13.66 11.25 7.16
C GLN A 110 -14.02 10.26 8.27
N ALA A 111 -15.12 9.51 8.14
CA ALA A 111 -15.48 8.45 9.07
C ALA A 111 -14.43 7.33 9.08
N ALA A 112 -13.94 6.91 7.90
CA ALA A 112 -12.85 5.96 7.78
C ALA A 112 -11.55 6.49 8.41
N SER A 113 -11.17 7.74 8.13
CA SER A 113 -10.01 8.42 8.71
C SER A 113 -10.07 8.49 10.24
N ALA A 114 -11.23 8.90 10.79
CA ALA A 114 -11.43 8.95 12.24
C ALA A 114 -11.34 7.56 12.88
N ALA A 115 -11.95 6.55 12.26
CA ALA A 115 -11.91 5.17 12.73
C ALA A 115 -10.48 4.60 12.73
N LEU A 116 -9.70 4.87 11.67
CA LEU A 116 -8.28 4.52 11.61
C LEU A 116 -7.46 5.17 12.73
N LYS A 117 -7.67 6.45 13.01
CA LYS A 117 -7.00 7.17 14.10
C LYS A 117 -7.35 6.60 15.47
N GLN A 118 -8.57 6.08 15.63
CA GLN A 118 -9.08 5.51 16.87
C GLN A 118 -8.75 4.01 17.04
N GLY A 119 -8.27 3.35 15.99
CA GLY A 119 -8.07 1.89 16.00
C GLY A 119 -9.36 1.08 15.85
N ASP A 120 -10.48 1.72 15.48
CA ASP A 120 -11.75 1.04 15.20
C ASP A 120 -11.73 0.49 13.76
N TYR A 121 -11.05 -0.64 13.59
CA TYR A 121 -10.83 -1.21 12.26
C TYR A 121 -12.11 -1.75 11.62
N GLU A 122 -13.10 -2.18 12.40
CA GLU A 122 -14.40 -2.63 11.88
C GLU A 122 -15.13 -1.46 11.21
N LYS A 123 -15.24 -0.32 11.90
CA LYS A 123 -15.85 0.89 11.35
C LYS A 123 -15.05 1.45 10.17
N ALA A 124 -13.72 1.36 10.21
CA ALA A 124 -12.87 1.78 9.11
C ALA A 124 -13.15 0.98 7.83
N VAL A 125 -13.25 -0.35 7.92
CA VAL A 125 -13.56 -1.23 6.78
C VAL A 125 -14.93 -0.90 6.19
N LEU A 126 -15.97 -0.77 7.03
CA LEU A 126 -17.32 -0.46 6.57
C LEU A 126 -17.39 0.91 5.88
N SER A 127 -16.73 1.92 6.45
CA SER A 127 -16.72 3.28 5.87
C SER A 127 -15.95 3.31 4.54
N LEU A 128 -14.82 2.61 4.45
CA LEU A 128 -14.05 2.49 3.20
C LEU A 128 -14.82 1.75 2.11
N GLN A 129 -15.63 0.75 2.47
CA GLN A 129 -16.48 0.06 1.51
C GLN A 129 -17.47 1.02 0.84
N VAL A 130 -18.14 1.87 1.63
CA VAL A 130 -19.09 2.86 1.10
C VAL A 130 -18.39 3.85 0.16
N VAL A 131 -17.19 4.31 0.54
CA VAL A 131 -16.41 5.20 -0.33
C VAL A 131 -16.04 4.50 -1.63
N ARG A 132 -15.46 3.30 -1.55
CA ARG A 132 -14.97 2.55 -2.72
C ARG A 132 -16.07 2.21 -3.72
N ASP A 133 -17.25 1.88 -3.22
CA ASP A 133 -18.38 1.46 -4.05
C ASP A 133 -19.08 2.68 -4.71
N ASP A 134 -18.66 3.92 -4.41
CA ASP A 134 -19.19 5.13 -5.06
C ASP A 134 -18.56 5.35 -6.45
N PRO A 135 -19.38 5.49 -7.52
CA PRO A 135 -18.89 5.62 -8.90
C PRO A 135 -18.17 6.94 -9.20
N LYS A 136 -18.25 7.94 -8.30
CA LYS A 136 -17.62 9.26 -8.46
C LYS A 136 -16.23 9.35 -7.84
N VAL A 137 -15.72 8.26 -7.26
CA VAL A 137 -14.35 8.18 -6.75
C VAL A 137 -13.35 8.35 -7.90
N THR A 138 -12.42 9.29 -7.72
CA THR A 138 -11.32 9.51 -8.67
C THR A 138 -10.21 8.47 -8.48
N LEU A 139 -9.26 8.40 -9.43
CA LEU A 139 -8.12 7.50 -9.32
C LEU A 139 -7.29 7.73 -8.05
N ASP A 140 -6.98 8.99 -7.74
CA ASP A 140 -6.18 9.35 -6.55
C ASP A 140 -6.90 8.96 -5.25
N GLN A 141 -8.21 9.17 -5.21
CA GLN A 141 -9.08 8.75 -4.10
C GLN A 141 -9.14 7.24 -3.96
N GLY A 142 -9.29 6.52 -5.08
CA GLY A 142 -9.26 5.07 -5.12
C GLY A 142 -7.93 4.49 -4.63
N LEU A 143 -6.81 5.15 -4.97
CA LEU A 143 -5.49 4.77 -4.47
C LEU A 143 -5.34 4.99 -2.97
N ALA A 144 -5.83 6.11 -2.43
CA ALA A 144 -5.85 6.36 -0.99
C ALA A 144 -6.69 5.31 -0.23
N VAL A 145 -7.83 4.91 -0.78
CA VAL A 145 -8.68 3.81 -0.26
C VAL A 145 -7.95 2.47 -0.32
N HIS A 146 -7.28 2.17 -1.43
CA HIS A 146 -6.50 0.94 -1.60
C HIS A 146 -5.36 0.84 -0.59
N ASN A 147 -4.56 1.90 -0.48
CA ASN A 147 -3.46 2.00 0.47
C ASN A 147 -3.94 1.81 1.93
N SER A 148 -5.06 2.44 2.28
CA SER A 148 -5.68 2.28 3.60
C SER A 148 -6.17 0.85 3.84
N THR A 149 -6.69 0.20 2.80
CA THR A 149 -7.14 -1.20 2.83
C THR A 149 -5.99 -2.17 3.07
N VAL A 150 -4.86 -2.00 2.37
CA VAL A 150 -3.65 -2.82 2.56
C VAL A 150 -3.10 -2.69 3.98
N LEU A 151 -3.05 -1.46 4.50
CA LEU A 151 -2.64 -1.24 5.88
C LEU A 151 -3.59 -1.92 6.88
N LEU A 152 -4.90 -1.77 6.70
CA LEU A 152 -5.91 -2.40 7.54
C LEU A 152 -5.76 -3.92 7.56
N GLU A 153 -5.47 -4.52 6.40
CA GLU A 153 -5.24 -5.97 6.29
C GLU A 153 -4.10 -6.42 7.22
N SER A 154 -2.96 -5.73 7.16
CA SER A 154 -1.83 -6.01 8.05
C SER A 154 -2.20 -5.86 9.53
N ARG A 155 -2.90 -4.78 9.90
CA ARG A 155 -3.29 -4.52 11.30
C ARG A 155 -4.28 -5.53 11.84
N LEU A 156 -5.22 -5.96 11.02
CA LEU A 156 -6.19 -6.97 11.39
C LEU A 156 -5.53 -8.34 11.56
N LEU A 157 -4.56 -8.69 10.72
CA LEU A 157 -3.78 -9.93 10.90
C LEU A 157 -2.99 -9.92 12.21
N ASP A 158 -2.34 -8.80 12.55
CA ASP A 158 -1.62 -8.64 13.83
C ASP A 158 -2.57 -8.74 15.04
N ALA A 159 -3.75 -8.11 14.96
CA ALA A 159 -4.75 -8.16 16.02
C ALA A 159 -5.35 -9.56 16.19
N MET A 160 -5.61 -10.27 15.07
CA MET A 160 -6.03 -11.67 15.10
C MET A 160 -4.97 -12.58 15.72
N ALA A 161 -3.69 -12.38 15.39
CA ALA A 161 -2.59 -13.11 16.01
C ALA A 161 -2.49 -12.86 17.53
N SER A 162 -2.94 -11.69 17.97
CA SER A 162 -3.04 -11.31 19.39
C SER A 162 -4.31 -11.83 20.08
N GLY A 163 -5.20 -12.51 19.35
CA GLY A 163 -6.43 -13.11 19.89
C GLY A 163 -7.65 -12.19 19.90
N ASP A 164 -7.64 -11.07 19.17
CA ASP A 164 -8.80 -10.17 19.07
C ASP A 164 -9.95 -10.79 18.24
N PRO A 165 -11.12 -11.10 18.85
CA PRO A 165 -12.25 -11.66 18.13
C PRO A 165 -12.94 -10.66 17.18
N GLN A 166 -12.83 -9.35 17.45
CA GLN A 166 -13.38 -8.31 16.56
C GLN A 166 -12.56 -8.20 15.29
N ALA A 167 -11.24 -8.34 15.39
CA ALA A 167 -10.34 -8.31 14.23
C ALA A 167 -10.69 -9.38 13.19
N LYS A 168 -11.07 -10.59 13.63
CA LYS A 168 -11.52 -11.65 12.70
C LYS A 168 -12.76 -11.25 11.91
N ARG A 169 -13.75 -10.62 12.56
CA ARG A 169 -14.98 -10.18 11.88
C ARG A 169 -14.70 -9.07 10.88
N ALA A 170 -13.91 -8.07 11.28
CA ALA A 170 -13.49 -6.99 10.40
C ALA A 170 -12.65 -7.48 9.21
N TYR A 171 -11.79 -8.48 9.41
CA TYR A 171 -11.01 -9.09 8.34
C TYR A 171 -11.87 -9.82 7.31
N GLU A 172 -12.90 -10.56 7.74
CA GLU A 172 -13.84 -11.20 6.80
C GLU A 172 -14.64 -10.15 6.01
N ALA A 173 -15.07 -9.06 6.65
CA ALA A 173 -15.70 -7.94 5.95
C ALA A 173 -14.75 -7.32 4.91
N LEU A 174 -13.47 -7.14 5.27
CA LEU A 174 -12.43 -6.63 4.36
C LEU A 174 -12.20 -7.57 3.16
N LYS A 175 -12.17 -8.89 3.38
CA LYS A 175 -12.07 -9.87 2.29
C LYS A 175 -13.29 -9.86 1.39
N ALA A 176 -14.49 -9.74 1.95
CA ALA A 176 -15.72 -9.64 1.18
C ALA A 176 -15.74 -8.38 0.30
N MET A 177 -15.26 -7.26 0.84
CA MET A 177 -15.05 -6.03 0.09
C MET A 177 -14.12 -6.28 -1.10
N LYS A 178 -12.89 -6.79 -0.88
CA LYS A 178 -11.86 -7.02 -1.93
C LYS A 178 -12.23 -7.99 -3.06
N ARG A 179 -13.26 -8.81 -2.89
CA ARG A 179 -13.70 -9.81 -3.91
C ARG A 179 -14.61 -9.25 -4.98
N LYS A 180 -15.27 -8.12 -4.70
CA LYS A 180 -16.09 -7.38 -5.66
C LYS A 180 -15.21 -6.45 -6.47
#